data_AF-A8W7X4-F1
#
_entry.id   AF-A8W7X4-F1
#
_cell.length_a   1.000
_cell.length_b   1.000
_cell.length_c   1.000
_cell.angle_alpha   90.00
_cell.angle_beta   90.00
_cell.angle_gamma   90.00
#
_symmetry.space_group_name_H-M   'P 1'
#
loop_
_entity.id
_entity.type
_entity.pdbx_description
1 polymer ?
#
loop_
_entity_poly.entity_id
_entity_poly.type
_entity_poly.pdbx_seq_one_letter_code
_entity_poly.pdbx_strand_id
1 'polypeptide(L)'
;MSLHTGFTSIVGFDSAWTDNPKAPGAICVIRLDGDGAHLYLAPRLASFAEALDVIERERKEAQKCLVALDQPTIVPNLTGSRPVDRVAGSLISWIG
;
A
#
# COMPACT_ATOMS: atom_id res chain seq x y z
N MET A 1 35.06 9.75 -5.25
CA MET A 1 33.81 10.46 -5.55
C MET A 1 32.79 9.39 -5.91
N SER A 2 31.87 9.07 -4.99
CA SER A 2 30.78 8.15 -5.30
C SER A 2 29.80 8.89 -6.21
N LEU A 3 29.63 8.42 -7.44
CA LEU A 3 28.52 8.85 -8.27
C LEU A 3 27.27 8.33 -7.57
N HIS A 4 26.57 9.17 -6.79
CA HIS A 4 25.20 8.87 -6.44
C HIS A 4 24.40 8.90 -7.73
N THR A 5 24.34 7.78 -8.43
CA THR A 5 23.28 7.49 -9.38
C THR A 5 21.99 7.55 -8.56
N GLY A 6 21.30 8.68 -8.68
CA GLY A 6 20.03 8.87 -8.00
C GLY A 6 19.02 7.86 -8.50
N PHE A 7 18.09 7.47 -7.63
CA PHE A 7 17.01 6.56 -7.97
C PHE A 7 15.65 7.22 -7.72
N THR A 8 14.64 6.73 -8.42
CA THR A 8 13.22 6.99 -8.11
C THR A 8 12.68 5.82 -7.32
N SER A 9 12.05 6.10 -6.19
CA SER A 9 11.32 5.11 -5.41
C SER A 9 9.85 5.08 -5.82
N ILE A 10 9.31 3.89 -6.05
CA ILE A 10 7.89 3.63 -6.26
C ILE A 10 7.43 2.75 -5.11
N VAL A 11 6.64 3.33 -4.22
CA VAL A 11 6.07 2.64 -3.06
C VAL A 11 4.64 2.22 -3.41
N GLY A 12 4.37 0.93 -3.38
CA GLY A 12 3.01 0.40 -3.44
C GLY A 12 2.48 0.15 -2.04
N PHE A 13 1.36 0.76 -1.67
CA PHE A 13 0.69 0.52 -0.39
C PHE A 13 -0.78 0.19 -0.62
N ASP A 14 -1.13 -1.07 -0.38
CA ASP A 14 -2.52 -1.49 -0.18
C ASP A 14 -2.90 -1.14 1.25
N SER A 15 -3.61 -0.02 1.41
CA SER A 15 -4.04 0.46 2.72
C SER A 15 -5.43 -0.03 3.09
N ALA A 16 -6.10 -0.78 2.20
CA ALA A 16 -7.41 -1.33 2.47
C ALA A 16 -7.34 -2.19 3.75
N TRP A 17 -8.22 -1.88 4.71
CA TRP A 17 -8.34 -2.64 5.95
C TRP A 17 -7.14 -2.60 6.88
N THR A 18 -6.20 -1.68 6.70
CA THR A 18 -4.99 -1.59 7.56
C THR A 18 -5.32 -1.50 9.06
N ASP A 19 -6.46 -0.92 9.43
CA ASP A 19 -6.96 -0.86 10.81
C ASP A 19 -7.57 -2.18 11.33
N ASN A 20 -7.77 -3.18 10.48
CA ASN A 20 -8.22 -4.52 10.84
C ASN A 20 -7.01 -5.40 11.21
N PRO A 21 -6.82 -5.75 12.50
CA PRO A 21 -5.68 -6.56 12.93
C PRO A 21 -5.65 -7.98 12.33
N LYS A 22 -6.77 -8.45 11.74
CA LYS A 22 -6.86 -9.74 11.04
C LYS A 22 -6.62 -9.64 9.53
N ALA A 23 -6.58 -8.44 8.98
CA ALA A 23 -6.37 -8.18 7.55
C ALA A 23 -5.58 -6.87 7.38
N PRO A 24 -4.31 -6.83 7.83
CA PRO A 24 -3.49 -5.63 7.72
C PRO A 24 -3.21 -5.30 6.25
N GLY A 25 -2.89 -4.03 5.99
CA GLY A 25 -2.45 -3.59 4.67
C GLY A 25 -1.13 -4.24 4.25
N ALA A 26 -0.69 -3.98 3.03
CA ALA A 26 0.55 -4.51 2.50
C ALA A 26 1.36 -3.44 1.76
N ILE A 27 2.68 -3.46 1.94
CA ILE A 27 3.60 -2.50 1.34
C ILE A 27 4.73 -3.20 0.57
N CYS A 28 5.14 -2.61 -0.55
CA CYS A 28 6.33 -2.97 -1.30
C CYS A 28 7.05 -1.72 -1.84
N VAL A 29 8.30 -1.88 -2.24
CA VAL A 29 9.09 -0.79 -2.85
C VAL A 29 9.83 -1.33 -4.07
N ILE A 30 9.67 -0.65 -5.19
CA ILE A 30 10.48 -0.80 -6.39
C ILE A 30 11.35 0.45 -6.51
N ARG A 31 12.65 0.28 -6.76
CA ARG A 31 13.55 1.39 -7.06
C ARG A 31 13.93 1.34 -8.54
N LEU A 32 13.97 2.51 -9.16
CA LEU A 32 14.36 2.70 -10.56
C LEU A 32 15.62 3.56 -10.59
N ASP A 33 16.71 3.02 -11.13
CA ASP A 33 17.98 3.70 -11.32
C ASP A 33 18.52 3.49 -12.75
N GLY A 34 19.82 3.72 -12.96
CA GLY A 34 20.48 3.57 -14.25
C GLY A 34 20.50 2.13 -14.79
N ASP A 35 20.38 1.12 -13.92
CA ASP A 35 20.37 -0.30 -14.28
C ASP A 35 18.95 -0.84 -14.47
N GLY A 36 17.92 -0.01 -14.21
CA GLY A 36 16.52 -0.32 -14.43
C GLY A 36 15.72 -0.44 -13.12
N ALA A 37 14.58 -1.12 -13.20
CA ALA A 37 13.69 -1.32 -12.07
C ALA A 37 14.04 -2.60 -11.30
N HIS A 38 14.16 -2.52 -9.98
CA HIS A 38 14.38 -3.68 -9.12
C HIS A 38 13.54 -3.61 -7.84
N LEU A 39 13.19 -4.80 -7.32
CA LEU A 39 12.45 -4.93 -6.07
C LEU A 39 13.41 -4.64 -4.90
N TYR A 40 13.15 -3.54 -4.18
CA TYR A 40 13.95 -3.13 -3.02
C TYR A 40 13.36 -3.65 -1.71
N LEU A 41 12.03 -3.55 -1.56
CA LEU A 41 11.28 -4.15 -0.46
C LEU A 41 10.24 -5.10 -1.04
N ALA A 42 10.43 -6.39 -0.77
CA ALA A 42 9.43 -7.41 -1.11
C ALA A 42 8.09 -7.11 -0.44
N PRO A 43 6.95 -7.47 -1.07
CA PRO A 43 5.64 -7.29 -0.47
C PRO A 43 5.58 -7.91 0.92
N ARG A 44 5.14 -7.10 1.90
CA ARG A 44 4.94 -7.55 3.28
C ARG A 44 3.74 -6.86 3.90
N LEU A 45 3.16 -7.48 4.92
CA LEU A 45 2.12 -6.86 5.73
C LEU A 45 2.67 -5.61 6.44
N ALA A 46 1.82 -4.59 6.58
CA ALA A 46 2.15 -3.33 7.23
C ALA A 46 0.90 -2.66 7.81
N SER A 47 1.04 -2.14 9.02
CA SER A 47 0.17 -1.10 9.58
C SER A 47 0.44 0.26 8.94
N PHE A 48 -0.42 1.25 9.21
CA PHE A 48 -0.22 2.64 8.74
C PHE A 48 1.08 3.24 9.25
N ALA A 49 1.45 2.97 10.51
CA ALA A 49 2.70 3.45 11.10
C ALA A 49 3.91 2.85 10.38
N GLU A 50 3.90 1.53 10.15
CA GLU A 50 5.00 0.85 9.45
C GLU A 50 5.11 1.26 7.98
N ALA A 51 3.98 1.50 7.32
CA ALA A 51 3.94 2.01 5.96
C ALA A 51 4.51 3.44 5.88
N LEU A 52 4.10 4.32 6.80
CA LEU A 52 4.62 5.68 6.91
C LEU A 52 6.14 5.70 7.12
N ASP A 53 6.66 4.82 7.99
CA ASP A 53 8.10 4.71 8.23
C ASP A 53 8.88 4.27 6.99
N VAL A 54 8.32 3.38 6.17
CA VAL A 54 8.92 3.01 4.88
C VAL A 54 8.89 4.20 3.92
N ILE A 55 7.75 4.86 3.76
CA ILE A 55 7.58 5.99 2.84
C ILE A 55 8.53 7.14 3.20
N GLU A 56 8.64 7.49 4.48
CA GLU A 56 9.52 8.56 4.94
C GLU A 56 11.02 8.23 4.77
N ARG A 57 11.41 6.96 4.86
CA ARG A 57 12.78 6.53 4.53
C ARG A 57 13.05 6.70 3.03
N GLU A 58 12.17 6.16 2.18
CA GLU A 58 12.32 6.27 0.72
C GLU A 58 12.31 7.73 0.25
N ARG A 59 11.46 8.57 0.85
CA ARG A 59 11.39 10.00 0.56
C ARG A 59 12.70 10.75 0.87
N LYS A 60 13.44 10.33 1.91
CA LYS A 60 14.70 10.95 2.31
C LYS A 60 15.87 10.55 1.41
N GLU A 61 15.85 9.33 0.88
CA GLU A 61 16.96 8.76 0.10
C GLU A 61 16.80 8.95 -1.42
N ALA A 62 15.57 8.86 -1.93
CA ALA A 62 15.29 8.90 -3.36
C ALA A 62 15.25 10.34 -3.90
N GLN A 63 15.61 10.52 -5.17
CA GLN A 63 15.42 11.81 -5.85
C GLN A 63 13.94 12.13 -6.05
N LYS A 64 13.13 11.09 -6.24
CA LYS A 64 11.66 11.15 -6.35
C LYS A 64 11.08 9.96 -5.62
N CYS A 65 9.99 10.17 -4.90
CA CYS A 65 9.25 9.12 -4.21
C CYS A 65 7.78 9.21 -4.66
N LEU A 66 7.34 8.23 -5.45
CA LEU A 66 5.96 8.07 -5.89
C LEU A 66 5.28 7.06 -4.96
N VAL A 67 4.14 7.44 -4.38
CA VAL A 67 3.32 6.53 -3.57
C VAL A 67 2.07 6.17 -4.38
N ALA A 68 1.96 4.89 -4.75
CA ALA A 68 0.76 4.31 -5.30
C ALA A 68 -0.07 3.74 -4.14
N LEU A 69 -1.18 4.41 -3.82
CA LEU A 69 -2.05 4.09 -2.69
C LEU A 69 -3.35 3.45 -3.17
N ASP A 70 -3.63 2.23 -2.73
CA ASP A 70 -4.95 1.61 -2.85
C ASP A 70 -5.71 1.80 -1.54
N GLN A 71 -6.69 2.71 -1.55
CA GLN A 71 -7.55 3.00 -0.41
C GLN A 71 -8.99 3.28 -0.88
N PRO A 72 -10.03 2.72 -0.21
CA PRO A 72 -11.40 3.18 -0.45
C PRO A 72 -11.57 4.62 0.06
N THR A 73 -11.79 5.57 -0.86
CA THR A 73 -11.87 7.01 -0.54
C THR A 73 -13.27 7.52 -0.22
N ILE A 74 -14.34 6.79 -0.59
CA ILE A 74 -15.72 7.31 -0.56
C ILE A 74 -16.63 6.58 0.44
N VAL A 75 -16.38 5.30 0.73
CA VAL A 75 -17.25 4.51 1.61
C VAL A 75 -16.41 3.90 2.71
N PRO A 76 -16.62 4.31 3.99
CA PRO A 76 -15.97 3.69 5.12
C PRO A 76 -16.27 2.19 5.10
N ASN A 77 -15.22 1.42 4.91
CA ASN A 77 -15.28 -0.02 4.95
C ASN A 77 -14.59 -0.40 6.26
N LEU A 78 -15.34 -0.43 7.36
CA LEU A 78 -14.78 -0.71 8.69
C LEU A 78 -14.86 -2.20 9.08
N THR A 79 -15.63 -3.01 8.33
CA THR A 79 -16.06 -4.35 8.78
C THR A 79 -15.76 -5.50 7.81
N GLY A 80 -14.90 -5.32 6.82
CA GLY A 80 -14.64 -6.28 5.74
C GLY A 80 -15.61 -6.18 4.54
N SER A 81 -16.76 -5.53 4.69
CA SER A 81 -17.78 -5.36 3.64
C SER A 81 -18.51 -4.03 3.76
N ARG A 82 -18.86 -3.40 2.63
CA ARG A 82 -19.67 -2.17 2.65
C ARG A 82 -21.11 -2.57 3.02
N PRO A 83 -21.88 -1.69 3.66
CA PRO A 83 -23.28 -1.99 3.96
C PRO A 83 -24.09 -2.41 2.71
N VAL A 84 -23.82 -1.76 1.57
CA VAL A 84 -24.46 -2.10 0.28
C VAL A 84 -24.08 -3.50 -0.22
N ASP A 85 -22.85 -3.96 0.04
CA ASP A 85 -22.40 -5.29 -0.36
C ASP A 85 -23.20 -6.38 0.37
N ARG A 86 -23.55 -6.15 1.65
CA ARG A 86 -24.38 -7.09 2.42
C ARG A 86 -25.84 -7.10 1.95
N VAL A 87 -26.39 -5.95 1.58
CA VAL A 87 -27.76 -5.85 1.05
C VAL A 87 -27.87 -6.51 -0.33
N ALA A 88 -26.89 -6.30 -1.20
CA ALA A 88 -26.82 -7.01 -2.47
C ALA A 88 -26.61 -8.51 -2.25
N GLY A 89 -25.72 -8.88 -1.32
CA GLY A 89 -25.45 -10.25 -0.93
C GLY A 89 -26.69 -10.99 -0.43
N SER A 90 -27.53 -10.37 0.41
CA SER A 90 -28.73 -11.01 0.96
C SER A 90 -29.79 -11.35 -0.08
N LEU A 91 -29.79 -10.67 -1.24
CA LEU A 91 -30.71 -10.94 -2.35
C LEU A 91 -30.22 -12.06 -3.29
N ILE A 92 -28.91 -12.29 -3.33
CA ILE A 92 -28.26 -13.19 -4.31
C ILE A 92 -27.71 -14.46 -3.64
N SER A 93 -27.54 -14.45 -2.32
CA SER A 93 -26.98 -15.57 -1.54
C SER A 93 -27.63 -15.61 -0.15
N TRP A 94 -28.05 -16.81 0.28
CA TRP A 94 -28.61 -17.04 1.63
C TRP A 94 -27.50 -17.04 2.70
N ILE A 95 -26.79 -15.91 2.80
CA ILE A 95 -25.95 -15.55 3.95
C ILE A 95 -26.50 -14.19 4.39
N GLY A 96 -27.64 -14.27 5.08
CA GLY A 96 -28.22 -13.20 5.88
C GLY A 96 -28.12 -13.57 7.34
#